data_AF-A0A1V2M0N7-F1
#
_entry.id   AF-A0A1V2M0N7-F1
#
_cell.length_a   1.000
_cell.length_b   1.000
_cell.length_c   1.000
_cell.angle_alpha   90.00
_cell.angle_beta   90.00
_cell.angle_gamma   90.00
#
_symmetry.space_group_name_H-M   'P 1'
#
loop_
_entity.id
_entity.type
_entity.pdbx_description
1 polymer ?
#
loop_
_entity_poly.entity_id
_entity_poly.type
_entity_poly.pdbx_seq_one_letter_code
_entity_poly.pdbx_strand_id
1 'polypeptide(L)'
;MSAIIGPIVEELFFRGLIYKSFEQKFSPTVTIISSALLFGIMHISPFSTVFVGCISGIIKGYMLYKSKSIYVTIWMHIIGNGILMSISILS
;
A
#
# COMPACT_ATOMS: atom_id res chain seq x y z
N MET A 1 -10.86 -10.43 10.64
CA MET A 1 -9.38 -10.49 10.66
C MET A 1 -8.74 -9.81 9.45
N SER A 2 -9.24 -10.02 8.24
CA SER A 2 -8.63 -9.54 6.97
C SER A 2 -8.49 -8.02 6.87
N ALA A 3 -9.46 -7.23 7.36
CA ALA A 3 -9.44 -5.76 7.23
C ALA A 3 -8.44 -5.03 8.16
N ILE A 4 -7.83 -5.74 9.13
CA ILE A 4 -6.84 -5.16 10.05
C ILE A 4 -5.50 -5.86 9.88
N ILE A 5 -5.46 -7.18 10.06
CA ILE A 5 -4.21 -7.95 10.01
C ILE A 5 -3.63 -7.97 8.59
N GLY A 6 -4.47 -8.11 7.57
CA GLY A 6 -4.05 -8.09 6.17
C GLY A 6 -3.27 -6.81 5.84
N PRO A 7 -3.89 -5.62 6.01
CA PRO A 7 -3.21 -4.34 5.83
C PRO A 7 -1.90 -4.18 6.59
N ILE A 8 -1.82 -4.67 7.84
CA ILE A 8 -0.58 -4.62 8.63
C ILE A 8 0.51 -5.45 7.96
N VAL A 9 0.23 -6.71 7.64
CA VAL A 9 1.20 -7.62 7.01
C VAL A 9 1.65 -7.08 5.65
N GLU A 10 0.72 -6.59 4.84
CA GLU A 10 1.02 -5.99 3.56
C GLU A 10 1.93 -4.76 3.70
N GLU A 11 1.63 -3.84 4.61
CA GLU A 11 2.49 -2.67 4.81
C GLU A 11 3.86 -3.03 5.38
N LEU A 12 3.95 -3.99 6.30
CA LEU A 12 5.24 -4.49 6.78
C LEU A 12 6.09 -5.07 5.64
N PHE A 13 5.47 -5.83 4.73
CA PHE A 13 6.18 -6.42 3.59
C PHE A 13 6.55 -5.37 2.53
N PHE A 14 5.58 -4.63 2.01
CA PHE A 14 5.82 -3.71 0.89
C PHE A 14 6.52 -2.42 1.32
N ARG A 15 6.22 -1.88 2.51
CA ARG A 15 6.75 -0.58 2.98
C ARG A 15 7.87 -0.76 3.99
N GLY A 16 7.80 -1.79 4.83
CA GLY A 16 8.86 -2.13 5.76
C GLY A 16 10.06 -2.79 5.10
N LEU A 17 9.85 -3.74 4.18
CA LEU A 17 10.92 -4.53 3.56
C LEU A 17 11.25 -4.05 2.14
N ILE A 18 10.31 -4.11 1.20
CA ILE A 18 10.58 -3.81 -0.21
C ILE A 18 10.96 -2.34 -0.41
N TYR A 19 10.10 -1.41 0.02
CA TYR A 19 10.35 0.03 -0.11
C TYR A 19 11.68 0.42 0.54
N LYS A 20 11.97 -0.05 1.76
CA LYS A 20 13.23 0.27 2.45
C LYS A 20 14.45 -0.30 1.75
N SER A 21 14.35 -1.48 1.16
CA SER A 21 15.42 -2.06 0.34
C SER A 21 15.70 -1.23 -0.92
N PHE A 22 14.66 -0.66 -1.52
CA PHE A 22 14.76 0.20 -2.70
C PHE A 22 15.24 1.62 -2.35
N GLU A 23 14.80 2.18 -1.22
CA GLU A 23 15.21 3.51 -0.71
C GLU A 23 16.73 3.61 -0.52
N GLN A 24 17.40 2.49 -0.23
CA GLN A 24 18.86 2.42 -0.11
C GLN A 24 19.61 2.51 -1.44
N LYS A 25 18.94 2.26 -2.57
CA LYS A 25 19.58 2.07 -3.89
C LYS A 25 19.09 3.05 -4.95
N PHE A 26 17.87 3.59 -4.80
CA PHE A 26 17.19 4.34 -5.85
C PHE A 26 16.70 5.69 -5.35
N SER A 27 16.36 6.58 -6.31
CA SER A 27 15.73 7.86 -5.97
C SER A 27 14.35 7.66 -5.33
N PRO A 28 13.83 8.67 -4.59
CA PRO A 28 12.50 8.58 -3.98
C PRO A 28 11.40 8.23 -4.98
N THR A 29 11.41 8.85 -6.16
CA THR A 29 10.43 8.60 -7.21
C THR A 29 10.47 7.16 -7.69
N VAL A 30 11.65 6.61 -7.97
CA VAL A 30 11.81 5.21 -8.42
C VAL A 30 11.37 4.25 -7.32
N THR A 31 11.73 4.52 -6.07
CA THR A 31 11.34 3.72 -4.89
C THR A 31 9.82 3.67 -4.72
N ILE A 32 9.15 4.83 -4.81
CA ILE A 32 7.68 4.94 -4.69
C ILE A 32 6.99 4.17 -5.82
N ILE A 33 7.38 4.43 -7.08
CA ILE A 33 6.72 3.83 -8.24
C ILE A 33 6.93 2.30 -8.25
N SER A 34 8.17 1.84 -8.08
CA SER A 34 8.47 0.40 -8.14
C SER A 34 7.78 -0.40 -7.03
N SER A 35 7.82 0.07 -5.79
CA SER A 35 7.11 -0.59 -4.67
C SER A 35 5.59 -0.55 -4.85
N ALA A 36 5.04 0.51 -5.44
CA ALA A 36 3.61 0.61 -5.72
C ALA A 36 3.14 -0.34 -6.82
N LEU A 37 3.93 -0.49 -7.90
CA LEU A 37 3.65 -1.45 -8.96
C LEU A 37 3.65 -2.89 -8.43
N LEU A 38 4.66 -3.25 -7.62
CA LEU A 38 4.71 -4.57 -6.98
C LEU A 38 3.49 -4.80 -6.07
N PHE A 39 3.07 -3.78 -5.32
CA PHE A 39 1.87 -3.87 -4.49
C PHE A 39 0.61 -4.13 -5.33
N GLY A 40 0.40 -3.38 -6.42
CA GLY A 40 -0.77 -3.56 -7.28
C GLY A 40 -0.79 -4.89 -8.01
N ILE A 41 0.32 -5.33 -8.60
CA ILE A 41 0.41 -6.58 -9.36
C ILE A 41 0.12 -7.81 -8.50
N MET A 42 0.46 -7.76 -7.21
CA MET A 42 0.16 -8.84 -6.26
C MET A 42 -1.34 -9.02 -5.97
N HIS A 43 -2.19 -8.08 -6.39
CA HIS A 43 -3.64 -8.23 -6.33
C HIS A 43 -4.15 -8.91 -7.60
N ILE A 44 -3.89 -10.22 -7.68
CA ILE A 44 -4.06 -11.11 -8.84
C ILE A 44 -5.51 -11.07 -9.36
N SER A 45 -5.83 -10.09 -10.23
CA SER A 45 -7.11 -9.92 -10.94
C SER A 45 -8.35 -9.62 -10.06
N PRO A 46 -9.32 -8.80 -10.52
CA PRO A 46 -9.43 -8.12 -11.82
C PRO A 46 -8.45 -6.96 -12.03
N PHE A 47 -8.26 -6.54 -13.28
CA PHE A 47 -7.36 -5.42 -13.65
C PHE A 47 -7.69 -4.13 -12.89
N SER A 48 -8.96 -3.89 -12.58
CA SER A 48 -9.40 -2.77 -11.75
C SER A 48 -8.77 -2.79 -10.36
N THR A 49 -8.66 -3.96 -9.72
CA THR A 49 -8.01 -4.12 -8.41
C THR A 49 -6.52 -3.87 -8.50
N VAL A 50 -5.85 -4.35 -9.55
CA VAL A 50 -4.43 -4.06 -9.81
C VAL A 50 -4.21 -2.56 -9.96
N PHE A 51 -5.02 -1.89 -10.78
CA PHE A 51 -4.93 -0.45 -11.02
C PHE A 51 -5.14 0.36 -9.74
N VAL A 52 -6.21 0.08 -8.98
CA VAL A 52 -6.48 0.73 -7.69
C VAL A 52 -5.36 0.45 -6.68
N GLY A 53 -4.84 -0.79 -6.66
CA GLY A 53 -3.70 -1.18 -5.84
C GLY A 53 -2.45 -0.37 -6.15
N CYS A 54 -2.11 -0.17 -7.42
CA CYS A 54 -0.99 0.68 -7.85
C CYS A 54 -1.17 2.13 -7.36
N ILE A 55 -2.34 2.72 -7.56
CA ILE A 55 -2.62 4.11 -7.12
C ILE A 55 -2.53 4.24 -5.59
N SER A 56 -3.20 3.33 -4.86
CA SER A 56 -3.09 3.25 -3.39
C SER A 56 -1.64 3.08 -2.96
N GLY A 57 -0.88 2.27 -3.69
CA GLY A 57 0.52 2.02 -3.44
C GLY A 57 1.41 3.26 -3.60
N ILE A 58 1.14 4.10 -4.60
CA ILE A 58 1.84 5.37 -4.83
C ILE A 58 1.55 6.33 -3.67
N ILE A 59 0.28 6.47 -3.29
CA ILE A 59 -0.14 7.36 -2.20
C ILE A 59 0.54 6.94 -0.89
N LYS A 60 0.50 5.65 -0.55
CA LYS A 60 1.15 5.11 0.66
C LYS A 60 2.68 5.26 0.60
N GLY A 61 3.30 5.00 -0.55
CA GLY A 61 4.74 5.21 -0.75
C GLY A 61 5.15 6.66 -0.53
N TYR A 62 4.39 7.62 -1.09
CA TYR A 62 4.63 9.05 -0.88
C TYR A 62 4.43 9.46 0.58
N MET A 63 3.41 8.93 1.26
CA MET A 63 3.19 9.23 2.68
C MET A 63 4.30 8.66 3.56
N LEU A 64 4.82 7.46 3.27
CA LEU A 64 6.01 6.95 3.95
C LEU A 64 7.24 7.82 3.68
N TYR A 65 7.43 8.27 2.43
CA TYR A 65 8.52 9.18 2.09
C TYR A 65 8.48 10.47 2.89
N LYS A 66 7.31 11.09 3.02
CA LYS A 66 7.11 12.38 3.71
C LYS A 66 7.09 12.25 5.23
N SER A 67 6.36 11.27 5.77
CA SER A 67 6.17 11.10 7.22
C SER A 67 7.27 10.32 7.90
N LYS A 68 8.07 9.54 7.13
CA LYS A 68 9.06 8.59 7.63
C LYS A 68 8.50 7.56 8.63
N SER A 69 7.18 7.36 8.66
CA SER A 69 6.50 6.49 9.60
C SER A 69 5.65 5.45 8.88
N ILE A 70 5.94 4.16 9.13
CA ILE A 70 5.15 3.05 8.60
C ILE A 70 3.76 2.96 9.25
N TYR A 71 3.62 3.48 10.47
CA TYR A 71 2.32 3.51 11.16
C TYR A 71 1.31 4.38 10.41
N VAL A 72 1.75 5.45 9.75
CA VAL A 72 0.88 6.29 8.92
C VAL A 72 0.30 5.47 7.78
N THR A 73 1.12 4.68 7.07
CA THR A 73 0.62 3.87 5.96
C THR A 73 -0.24 2.70 6.42
N ILE A 74 0.07 2.08 7.57
CA ILE A 74 -0.77 1.04 8.19
C ILE A 74 -2.15 1.60 8.50
N TRP A 75 -2.25 2.73 9.19
CA TRP A 75 -3.54 3.33 9.52
C TRP A 75 -4.33 3.75 8.29
N MET A 76 -3.68 4.38 7.31
CA MET A 76 -4.30 4.71 6.03
C MET A 76 -4.89 3.47 5.35
N HIS A 77 -4.18 2.35 5.38
CA HIS A 77 -4.60 1.12 4.73
C HIS A 77 -5.77 0.45 5.46
N ILE A 78 -5.71 0.35 6.79
CA ILE A 78 -6.81 -0.17 7.61
C ILE A 78 -8.07 0.67 7.41
N ILE A 79 -7.95 2.00 7.46
CA ILE A 79 -9.08 2.92 7.27
C ILE A 79 -9.66 2.78 5.86
N GLY A 80 -8.81 2.77 4.83
CA GLY A 80 -9.23 2.58 3.44
C GLY A 80 -10.01 1.28 3.24
N ASN A 81 -9.51 0.16 3.76
CA ASN A 81 -10.21 -1.13 3.66
C ASN A 81 -11.50 -1.14 4.49
N GLY A 82 -11.52 -0.50 5.66
CA GLY A 82 -12.72 -0.35 6.49
C GLY A 82 -13.83 0.44 5.78
N ILE A 83 -13.48 1.54 5.11
CA ILE A 83 -14.43 2.33 4.31
C ILE A 83 -14.98 1.49 3.16
N LEU A 84 -14.11 0.82 2.38
CA LEU A 84 -14.54 -0.02 1.26
C LEU A 84 -15.46 -1.16 1.72
N MET A 85 -15.11 -1.82 2.82
CA MET A 85 -15.95 -2.86 3.42
C MET A 85 -17.31 -2.29 3.85
N SER A 86 -17.33 -1.10 4.45
CA SER A 86 -18.57 -0.45 4.89
C SER A 86 -19.48 -0.12 3.71
N ILE A 87 -18.91 0.42 2.62
CA ILE A 87 -19.65 0.69 1.38
C ILE A 87 -20.22 -0.60 0.80
N SER A 88 -19.41 -1.67 0.74
CA SER A 88 -19.84 -2.96 0.17
C SER A 88 -20.99 -3.63 0.92
N ILE A 89 -21.17 -3.32 2.20
CA ILE A 89 -22.28 -3.84 3.02
C ILE A 89 -23.57 -3.03 2.79
N LEU A 90 -23.43 -1.76 2.38
CA LEU A 90 -24.55 -0.83 2.19
C LEU A 90 -25.08 -0.79 0.75
N SER A 91 -24.35 -1.35 -0.22
CA SER A 91 -24.68 -1.44 -1.64
C SER A 91 -25.28 -2.79 -2.01
#